data_AF-A0A2G9Z676-F1
#
_entry.id   AF-A0A2G9Z676-F1
#
_cell.length_a   1.000
_cell.length_b   1.000
_cell.length_c   1.000
_cell.angle_alpha   90.00
_cell.angle_beta   90.00
_cell.angle_gamma   90.00
#
_symmetry.space_group_name_H-M   'P 1'
#
loop_
_entity.id
_entity.type
_entity.pdbx_description
1 polymer ?
#
loop_
_entity_poly.entity_id
_entity_poly.type
_entity_poly.pdbx_seq_one_letter_code
_entity_poly.pdbx_strand_id
1 'polypeptide(L)'
;MPGLDTGAKPDLTVKDVYFSPTTPNKGEFYNGELHVKIANIGKGVAESDAGVYLAVVLAGPDWVLLNWNTNGTKYLPNLAANTTQDVVFPVKYAKFDVDNLNVRVWIDSNAIGNGDKLENDNLFIYESNEDNNTLFKKITLGNATPVPAPTPSPAPTPSPTPAPSGKMAERLAGRLLLAVEDKGRIHYVNPDDQKRYEVTFGNVMSLFQNLALGISNADLNQILINPSSVSEDKDTDKDGFNDKSEVMYGYNPEIASSAANRGNDKIKVNTKLSDRLIGKLLLQTEDRGRIWYVDQGAKRWEVTFGNVINLFTSLALGINNEDLAEIEEAE
;
A
#
# COMPACT_ATOMS: atom_id res chain seq x y z
N MET A 1 -42.26 0.57 37.32
CA MET A 1 -40.86 0.60 37.77
C MET A 1 -40.04 -0.08 36.69
N PRO A 2 -39.14 0.59 35.97
CA PRO A 2 -38.21 -0.10 35.09
C PRO A 2 -37.11 -0.74 35.95
N GLY A 3 -36.80 -2.00 35.66
CA GLY A 3 -35.87 -2.80 36.44
C GLY A 3 -34.47 -2.20 36.47
N LEU A 4 -33.88 -2.17 37.67
CA LEU A 4 -32.46 -1.90 37.88
C LEU A 4 -31.66 -2.98 37.16
N ASP A 5 -31.09 -2.63 36.02
CA ASP A 5 -29.99 -3.38 35.43
C ASP A 5 -28.82 -3.36 36.43
N THR A 6 -28.56 -4.51 37.04
CA THR A 6 -27.51 -4.75 38.05
C THR A 6 -26.31 -5.49 37.45
N GLY A 7 -26.24 -5.59 36.12
CA GLY A 7 -25.10 -6.17 35.41
C GLY A 7 -23.83 -5.34 35.62
N ALA A 8 -22.70 -6.04 35.78
CA ALA A 8 -21.39 -5.41 35.70
C ALA A 8 -21.21 -4.89 34.27
N LYS A 9 -21.08 -3.57 34.09
CA LYS A 9 -20.95 -2.94 32.76
C LYS A 9 -19.48 -2.73 32.36
N PRO A 10 -19.15 -2.87 31.06
CA PRO A 10 -17.85 -2.43 30.53
C PRO A 10 -17.71 -0.89 30.60
N ASP A 11 -16.48 -0.43 30.44
CA ASP A 11 -16.10 0.99 30.34
C ASP A 11 -14.86 1.07 29.45
N LEU A 12 -15.08 1.27 28.17
CA LEU A 12 -14.09 1.32 27.12
C LEU A 12 -13.48 2.71 27.10
N THR A 13 -12.20 2.75 26.78
CA THR A 13 -11.49 4.02 26.74
C THR A 13 -10.25 3.90 25.89
N VAL A 14 -9.98 4.94 25.11
CA VAL A 14 -8.73 5.07 24.37
C VAL A 14 -7.70 5.74 25.27
N LYS A 15 -6.64 5.01 25.63
CA LYS A 15 -5.59 5.47 26.55
C LYS A 15 -4.52 6.27 25.84
N ASP A 16 -4.09 5.83 24.65
CA ASP A 16 -3.05 6.51 23.91
C ASP A 16 -3.06 6.13 22.42
N VAL A 17 -2.43 6.96 21.60
CA VAL A 17 -2.13 6.67 20.19
C VAL A 17 -0.74 7.21 19.83
N TYR A 18 0.09 6.39 19.20
CA TYR A 18 1.46 6.77 18.85
C TYR A 18 2.02 5.96 17.68
N PHE A 19 3.03 6.51 17.03
CA PHE A 19 3.76 5.84 15.96
C PHE A 19 4.95 5.04 16.52
N SER A 20 5.29 3.93 15.88
CA SER A 20 6.37 3.00 16.24
C SER A 20 7.07 2.47 14.99
N PRO A 21 8.41 2.31 14.97
CA PRO A 21 9.34 2.52 16.09
C PRO A 21 9.67 3.99 16.36
N THR A 22 9.36 4.88 15.42
CA THR A 22 9.62 6.32 15.51
C THR A 22 8.39 7.13 15.10
N THR A 23 8.35 8.40 15.50
CA THR A 23 7.39 9.36 14.94
C THR A 23 7.79 9.70 13.49
N PRO A 24 6.83 9.82 12.54
CA PRO A 24 7.12 10.25 11.19
C PRO A 24 7.79 11.62 11.14
N ASN A 25 8.71 11.79 10.19
CA ASN A 25 9.27 13.09 9.86
C ASN A 25 8.45 13.75 8.74
N LYS A 26 8.29 15.07 8.82
CA LYS A 26 7.63 15.85 7.78
C LYS A 26 8.33 15.65 6.44
N GLY A 27 7.56 15.33 5.42
CA GLY A 27 8.05 15.23 4.04
C GLY A 27 8.91 13.98 3.75
N GLU A 28 9.15 13.12 4.73
CA GLU A 28 9.82 11.82 4.55
C GLU A 28 8.76 10.70 4.46
N PHE A 29 9.12 9.62 3.78
CA PHE A 29 8.29 8.41 3.78
C PHE A 29 8.43 7.69 5.12
N TYR A 30 7.30 7.30 5.68
CA TYR A 30 7.21 6.56 6.91
C TYR A 30 6.78 5.11 6.65
N ASN A 31 7.57 4.19 7.19
CA ASN A 31 7.27 2.75 7.25
C ASN A 31 7.37 2.32 8.71
N GLY A 32 6.24 1.98 9.29
CA GLY A 32 6.13 1.65 10.70
C GLY A 32 4.70 1.28 11.06
N GLU A 33 4.30 1.62 12.26
CA GLU A 33 3.06 1.18 12.88
C GLU A 33 2.42 2.34 13.61
N LEU A 34 1.10 2.45 13.54
CA LEU A 34 0.31 3.30 14.42
C LEU A 34 -0.32 2.40 15.48
N HIS A 35 0.10 2.59 16.72
CA HIS A 35 -0.37 1.88 17.89
C HIS A 35 -1.50 2.66 18.55
N VAL A 36 -2.57 1.95 18.90
CA VAL A 36 -3.70 2.48 19.65
C VAL A 36 -3.87 1.65 20.91
N LYS A 37 -3.59 2.25 22.06
CA LYS A 37 -3.80 1.63 23.37
C LYS A 37 -5.22 1.88 23.81
N ILE A 38 -5.97 0.81 23.99
CA ILE A 38 -7.34 0.83 24.50
C ILE A 38 -7.42 0.04 25.80
N ALA A 39 -8.43 0.31 26.62
CA ALA A 39 -8.70 -0.46 27.82
C ALA A 39 -10.21 -0.61 28.04
N ASN A 40 -10.59 -1.72 28.68
CA ASN A 40 -11.87 -1.85 29.36
C ASN A 40 -11.60 -1.68 30.86
N ILE A 41 -11.93 -0.52 31.43
CA ILE A 41 -11.77 -0.21 32.86
C ILE A 41 -13.05 -0.53 33.67
N GLY A 42 -14.06 -1.09 33.01
CA GLY A 42 -15.34 -1.43 33.61
C GLY A 42 -15.29 -2.75 34.37
N LYS A 43 -16.43 -3.09 34.97
CA LYS A 43 -16.60 -4.35 35.71
C LYS A 43 -17.14 -5.48 34.81
N GLY A 44 -17.70 -5.14 33.65
CA GLY A 44 -18.26 -6.04 32.66
C GLY A 44 -17.34 -6.33 31.49
N VAL A 45 -17.63 -7.42 30.77
CA VAL A 45 -17.01 -7.72 29.47
C VAL A 45 -17.65 -6.82 28.42
N ALA A 46 -16.85 -6.25 27.51
CA ALA A 46 -17.35 -5.58 26.32
C ALA A 46 -17.52 -6.63 25.22
N GLU A 47 -18.77 -6.97 24.92
CA GLU A 47 -19.13 -8.02 23.96
C GLU A 47 -20.25 -7.57 23.03
N SER A 48 -20.12 -7.92 21.75
CA SER A 48 -21.14 -7.75 20.72
C SER A 48 -20.97 -8.84 19.65
N ASP A 49 -22.01 -9.13 18.87
CA ASP A 49 -21.96 -10.13 17.79
C ASP A 49 -20.91 -9.78 16.71
N ALA A 50 -20.63 -8.48 16.51
CA ALA A 50 -19.64 -7.99 15.54
C ALA A 50 -18.27 -7.74 16.17
N GLY A 51 -18.13 -7.89 17.50
CA GLY A 51 -16.96 -7.46 18.25
C GLY A 51 -16.97 -5.97 18.60
N VAL A 52 -15.86 -5.47 19.15
CA VAL A 52 -15.73 -4.06 19.57
C VAL A 52 -15.16 -3.24 18.42
N TYR A 53 -15.91 -2.24 17.96
CA TYR A 53 -15.49 -1.40 16.84
C TYR A 53 -14.44 -0.37 17.29
N LEU A 54 -13.32 -0.28 16.57
CA LEU A 54 -12.27 0.70 16.79
C LEU A 54 -11.99 1.44 15.48
N ALA A 55 -11.85 2.75 15.55
CA ALA A 55 -11.50 3.57 14.40
C ALA A 55 -10.48 4.66 14.75
N VAL A 56 -9.69 5.03 13.75
CA VAL A 56 -8.63 6.02 13.79
C VAL A 56 -8.57 6.79 12.48
N VAL A 57 -8.48 8.12 12.60
CA VAL A 57 -8.37 9.06 11.49
C VAL A 57 -7.12 9.91 11.68
N LEU A 58 -6.36 10.05 10.60
CA LEU A 58 -5.23 10.98 10.50
C LEU A 58 -5.63 12.13 9.56
N ALA A 59 -5.48 13.36 10.05
CA ALA A 59 -5.76 14.56 9.28
C ALA A 59 -4.65 15.60 9.45
N GLY A 60 -4.53 16.49 8.47
CA GLY A 60 -3.72 17.70 8.59
C GLY A 60 -4.32 18.72 9.57
N PRO A 61 -3.61 19.85 9.81
CA PRO A 61 -4.06 20.92 10.70
C PRO A 61 -5.48 21.44 10.39
N ASP A 62 -5.83 21.51 9.11
CA ASP A 62 -7.15 21.99 8.63
C ASP A 62 -8.19 20.87 8.48
N TRP A 63 -7.99 19.73 9.16
CA TRP A 63 -8.85 18.54 9.07
C TRP A 63 -8.96 17.91 7.67
N VAL A 64 -8.02 18.24 6.77
CA VAL A 64 -7.87 17.55 5.48
C VAL A 64 -7.42 16.11 5.77
N LEU A 65 -8.25 15.14 5.36
CA LEU A 65 -7.96 13.72 5.54
C LEU A 65 -6.69 13.34 4.75
N LEU A 66 -5.80 12.61 5.41
CA LEU A 66 -4.55 12.15 4.82
C LEU A 66 -4.67 10.66 4.50
N ASN A 67 -4.21 10.24 3.32
CA ASN A 67 -4.23 8.83 2.91
C ASN A 67 -3.01 8.10 3.48
N TRP A 68 -3.22 7.04 4.27
CA TRP A 68 -2.14 6.29 4.93
C TRP A 68 -2.35 4.76 4.92
N ASN A 69 -3.00 4.24 3.87
CA ASN A 69 -3.51 2.88 3.65
C ASN A 69 -4.84 2.53 4.35
N THR A 70 -5.55 1.59 3.71
CA THR A 70 -6.98 1.25 3.79
C THR A 70 -7.57 1.14 5.18
N ASN A 71 -8.65 1.90 5.41
CA ASN A 71 -9.56 1.88 6.55
C ASN A 71 -8.85 1.78 7.89
N GLY A 72 -8.62 2.93 8.52
CA GLY A 72 -8.22 3.03 9.93
C GLY A 72 -9.30 2.51 10.87
N THR A 73 -9.94 1.38 10.58
CA THR A 73 -11.02 0.77 11.34
C THR A 73 -10.73 -0.71 11.52
N LYS A 74 -11.11 -1.25 12.69
CA LYS A 74 -10.98 -2.67 13.03
C LYS A 74 -12.17 -3.08 13.89
N TYR A 75 -12.60 -4.33 13.73
CA TYR A 75 -13.44 -5.01 14.72
C TYR A 75 -12.55 -5.89 15.58
N LEU A 76 -12.54 -5.62 16.88
CA LEU A 76 -11.75 -6.33 17.87
C LEU A 76 -12.57 -7.47 18.48
N PRO A 77 -11.94 -8.57 18.93
CA PRO A 77 -12.63 -9.56 19.75
C PRO A 77 -13.12 -8.93 21.07
N ASN A 78 -14.01 -9.62 21.79
CA ASN A 78 -14.54 -9.16 23.07
C ASN A 78 -13.42 -8.79 24.06
N LEU A 79 -13.57 -7.65 24.73
CA LEU A 79 -12.60 -7.16 25.72
C LEU A 79 -13.07 -7.49 27.14
N ALA A 80 -12.33 -8.35 27.83
CA ALA A 80 -12.62 -8.67 29.23
C ALA A 80 -12.49 -7.44 30.15
N ALA A 81 -13.21 -7.47 31.27
CA ALA A 81 -13.16 -6.42 32.29
C ALA A 81 -11.73 -6.19 32.80
N ASN A 82 -11.37 -4.93 33.07
CA ASN A 82 -10.06 -4.51 33.58
C ASN A 82 -8.86 -4.96 32.72
N THR A 83 -9.01 -4.95 31.39
CA THR A 83 -7.93 -5.30 30.46
C THR A 83 -7.45 -4.10 29.65
N THR A 84 -6.25 -4.21 29.08
CA THR A 84 -5.66 -3.23 28.16
C THR A 84 -5.13 -3.98 26.95
N GLN A 85 -5.32 -3.40 25.77
CA GLN A 85 -4.86 -3.96 24.50
C GLN A 85 -4.13 -2.89 23.70
N ASP A 86 -3.05 -3.27 23.02
CA ASP A 86 -2.34 -2.43 22.07
C ASP A 86 -2.70 -2.89 20.65
N VAL A 87 -3.44 -2.05 19.92
CA VAL A 87 -3.95 -2.37 18.59
C VAL A 87 -3.08 -1.70 17.54
N VAL A 88 -2.49 -2.52 16.67
CA VAL A 88 -1.49 -2.09 15.69
C VAL A 88 -2.13 -1.88 14.32
N PHE A 89 -1.96 -0.70 13.74
CA PHE A 89 -2.30 -0.40 12.34
C PHE A 89 -0.99 -0.26 11.53
N PRO A 90 -0.74 -1.11 10.53
CA PRO A 90 0.47 -0.98 9.73
C PRO A 90 0.44 0.29 8.88
N VAL A 91 1.52 1.07 8.91
CA VAL A 91 1.69 2.28 8.11
C VAL A 91 2.81 2.04 7.12
N LYS A 92 2.48 1.95 5.83
CA LYS A 92 3.46 1.63 4.79
C LYS A 92 3.50 2.74 3.75
N TYR A 93 4.69 3.28 3.54
CA TYR A 93 4.99 4.31 2.54
C TYR A 93 4.09 5.56 2.65
N ALA A 94 3.70 5.93 3.88
CA ALA A 94 2.92 7.14 4.11
C ALA A 94 3.85 8.36 4.15
N LYS A 95 3.49 9.42 3.43
CA LYS A 95 4.21 10.70 3.48
C LYS A 95 3.28 11.77 4.06
N PHE A 96 3.69 12.36 5.16
CA PHE A 96 2.94 13.41 5.83
C PHE A 96 3.68 14.73 5.63
N ASP A 97 3.12 15.63 4.82
CA ASP A 97 3.73 16.94 4.54
C ASP A 97 3.08 18.05 5.39
N VAL A 98 3.03 17.82 6.68
CA VAL A 98 2.45 18.73 7.68
C VAL A 98 3.34 18.76 8.92
N ASP A 99 3.36 19.87 9.64
CA ASP A 99 4.14 19.97 10.89
C ASP A 99 3.49 19.18 12.03
N ASN A 100 2.16 19.03 11.99
CA ASN A 100 1.38 18.32 12.99
C ASN A 100 0.29 17.49 12.34
N LEU A 101 0.12 16.26 12.82
CA LEU A 101 -1.01 15.40 12.53
C LEU A 101 -2.07 15.55 13.63
N ASN A 102 -3.30 15.74 13.20
CA ASN A 102 -4.49 15.61 14.03
C ASN A 102 -4.94 14.15 13.99
N VAL A 103 -4.81 13.43 15.10
CA VAL A 103 -5.20 12.03 15.23
C VAL A 103 -6.49 11.96 16.05
N ARG A 104 -7.54 11.39 15.46
CA ARG A 104 -8.77 11.03 16.18
C ARG A 104 -8.85 9.53 16.28
N VAL A 105 -9.22 9.04 17.46
CA VAL A 105 -9.48 7.63 17.71
C VAL A 105 -10.80 7.53 18.46
N TRP A 106 -11.59 6.51 18.15
CA TRP A 106 -12.79 6.19 18.91
C TRP A 106 -13.03 4.70 18.95
N ILE A 107 -13.50 4.22 20.09
CA ILE A 107 -13.91 2.84 20.33
C ILE A 107 -15.40 2.84 20.67
N ASP A 108 -16.16 1.92 20.07
CA ASP A 108 -17.60 1.76 20.30
C ASP A 108 -18.44 3.06 20.20
N SER A 109 -18.07 3.97 19.30
CA SER A 109 -18.75 5.26 19.13
C SER A 109 -18.86 5.65 17.65
N ASN A 110 -19.77 6.56 17.30
CA ASN A 110 -19.80 7.20 15.98
C ASN A 110 -18.80 8.35 15.80
N ALA A 111 -18.24 8.88 16.89
CA ALA A 111 -17.44 10.10 16.88
C ALA A 111 -18.10 11.25 16.09
N ILE A 112 -19.41 11.50 16.27
CA ILE A 112 -20.10 12.63 15.65
C ILE A 112 -19.56 13.94 16.23
N GLY A 113 -19.01 14.83 15.41
CA GLY A 113 -18.55 16.14 15.88
C GLY A 113 -17.53 16.84 14.99
N ASN A 114 -17.45 18.16 15.15
CA ASN A 114 -16.47 19.02 14.47
C ASN A 114 -15.33 19.41 15.44
N GLY A 115 -14.09 19.29 14.98
CA GLY A 115 -12.90 19.67 15.75
C GLY A 115 -12.52 18.69 16.87
N ASP A 116 -12.05 19.20 18.00
CA ASP A 116 -11.41 18.40 19.06
C ASP A 116 -12.40 17.76 20.04
N LYS A 117 -13.71 18.01 19.86
CA LYS A 117 -14.80 17.47 20.69
C LYS A 117 -15.63 16.51 19.87
N LEU A 118 -15.71 15.27 20.34
CA LEU A 118 -16.55 14.22 19.77
C LEU A 118 -17.75 14.04 20.69
N GLU A 119 -18.94 14.00 20.09
CA GLU A 119 -20.16 13.57 20.77
C GLU A 119 -20.09 12.05 20.87
N ASN A 120 -20.16 11.53 22.09
CA ASN A 120 -20.22 10.10 22.33
C ASN A 120 -21.68 9.66 22.29
N ASP A 121 -21.93 8.45 21.82
CA ASP A 121 -23.26 7.89 21.68
C ASP A 121 -23.28 6.40 21.97
N ASN A 122 -24.44 5.89 22.40
CA ASN A 122 -24.65 4.49 22.77
C ASN A 122 -24.90 3.63 21.53
N LEU A 123 -23.87 3.41 20.72
CA LEU A 123 -24.07 2.84 19.39
C LEU A 123 -24.17 1.32 19.37
N PHE A 124 -23.35 0.59 20.16
CA PHE A 124 -23.34 -0.88 20.10
C PHE A 124 -23.25 -1.57 21.47
N ILE A 125 -22.42 -1.08 22.39
CA ILE A 125 -22.25 -1.64 23.73
C ILE A 125 -22.72 -0.61 24.75
N TYR A 126 -23.44 -1.06 25.77
CA TYR A 126 -23.92 -0.18 26.84
C TYR A 126 -22.93 -0.14 28.00
N GLU A 127 -22.36 1.04 28.25
CA GLU A 127 -21.21 1.20 29.13
C GLU A 127 -21.57 1.86 30.46
N SER A 128 -20.66 1.80 31.45
CA SER A 128 -20.83 2.60 32.68
C SER A 128 -20.48 4.07 32.48
N ASN A 129 -19.65 4.37 31.49
CA ASN A 129 -19.30 5.72 31.07
C ASN A 129 -19.19 5.71 29.54
N GLU A 130 -19.97 6.56 28.89
CA GLU A 130 -19.99 6.67 27.42
C GLU A 130 -19.07 7.82 26.98
N ASP A 131 -18.66 8.70 27.89
CA ASP A 131 -18.05 9.99 27.54
C ASP A 131 -16.52 9.91 27.29
N ASN A 132 -15.91 8.75 27.47
CA ASN A 132 -14.46 8.51 27.42
C ASN A 132 -14.01 7.53 26.32
N ASN A 133 -14.91 7.27 25.37
CA ASN A 133 -14.73 6.38 24.22
C ASN A 133 -13.90 6.99 23.08
N THR A 134 -13.50 8.25 23.22
CA THR A 134 -12.84 9.01 22.16
C THR A 134 -11.52 9.62 22.65
N LEU A 135 -10.54 9.72 21.74
CA LEU A 135 -9.28 10.42 21.97
C LEU A 135 -8.94 11.29 20.77
N PHE A 136 -8.65 12.56 21.03
CA PHE A 136 -7.96 13.44 20.10
C PHE A 136 -6.52 13.65 20.56
N LYS A 137 -5.57 13.46 19.65
CA LYS A 137 -4.15 13.71 19.91
C LYS A 137 -3.52 14.44 18.74
N LYS A 138 -2.84 15.55 19.05
CA LYS A 138 -1.96 16.22 18.09
C LYS A 138 -0.57 15.62 18.19
N ILE A 139 -0.06 15.09 17.09
CA ILE A 139 1.30 14.53 17.00
C ILE A 139 2.14 15.50 16.16
N THR A 140 3.17 16.08 16.77
CA THR A 140 4.16 16.89 16.05
C THR A 140 5.13 15.98 15.33
N LEU A 141 5.33 16.23 14.04
CA LEU A 141 6.21 15.42 13.22
C LEU A 141 7.65 15.88 13.44
N GLY A 142 8.59 14.94 13.35
CA GLY A 142 9.99 15.30 13.34
C GLY A 142 10.28 16.18 12.13
N ASN A 143 11.24 17.08 12.25
CA ASN A 143 11.79 17.72 11.06
C ASN A 143 12.52 16.65 10.25
N ALA A 144 12.43 16.74 8.92
CA ALA A 144 13.30 15.95 8.06
C ALA A 144 14.73 16.06 8.62
N THR A 145 15.37 14.92 8.85
CA THR A 145 16.74 14.97 9.35
C THR A 145 17.51 15.71 8.27
N PRO A 146 18.16 16.86 8.54
CA PRO A 146 18.96 17.51 7.51
C PRO A 146 19.96 16.46 7.07
N VAL A 147 19.75 15.96 5.85
CA VAL A 147 20.78 15.17 5.17
C VAL A 147 21.99 16.08 5.24
N PRO A 148 23.09 15.68 5.92
CA PRO A 148 24.28 16.49 5.92
C PRO A 148 24.53 16.84 4.47
N ALA A 149 24.58 18.13 4.15
CA ALA A 149 25.02 18.58 2.84
C ALA A 149 26.27 17.75 2.55
N PRO A 150 26.34 17.02 1.41
CA PRO A 150 27.48 16.17 1.14
C PRO A 150 28.70 17.02 1.42
N THR A 151 29.52 16.57 2.39
CA THR A 151 30.81 17.20 2.60
C THR A 151 31.42 17.29 1.20
N PRO A 152 31.88 18.47 0.72
CA PRO A 152 32.50 18.53 -0.59
C PRO A 152 33.58 17.46 -0.57
N SER A 153 33.29 16.35 -1.25
CA SER A 153 34.25 15.29 -1.43
C SER A 153 35.44 16.01 -2.08
N PRO A 154 36.70 15.75 -1.66
CA PRO A 154 37.81 16.16 -2.50
C PRO A 154 37.43 15.75 -3.92
N ALA A 155 37.42 16.74 -4.84
CA ALA A 155 37.00 16.52 -6.22
C ALA A 155 37.57 15.16 -6.62
N PRO A 156 36.73 14.16 -6.99
CA PRO A 156 37.26 12.86 -7.34
C PRO A 156 38.35 13.15 -8.34
N THR A 157 39.59 12.76 -8.02
CA THR A 157 40.60 12.59 -9.06
C THR A 157 39.85 11.87 -10.17
N PRO A 158 39.78 12.39 -11.40
CA PRO A 158 38.96 11.80 -12.44
C PRO A 158 39.42 10.36 -12.65
N SER A 159 38.77 9.45 -11.94
CA SER A 159 38.72 8.06 -12.27
C SER A 159 37.85 8.04 -13.51
N PRO A 160 38.30 7.44 -14.62
CA PRO A 160 37.51 7.42 -15.84
C PRO A 160 36.12 6.89 -15.46
N THR A 161 35.09 7.72 -15.67
CA THR A 161 33.71 7.24 -15.72
C THR A 161 33.74 6.01 -16.61
N PRO A 162 33.39 4.82 -16.10
CA PRO A 162 33.30 3.64 -16.96
C PRO A 162 32.39 4.04 -18.12
N ALA A 163 32.90 3.95 -19.34
CA ALA A 163 32.05 4.14 -20.51
C ALA A 163 30.88 3.16 -20.37
N PRO A 164 29.63 3.56 -20.65
CA PRO A 164 28.48 2.68 -20.56
C PRO A 164 28.81 1.33 -21.19
N SER A 165 28.86 0.29 -20.37
CA SER A 165 29.17 -1.03 -20.84
C SER A 165 27.83 -1.62 -21.26
N GLY A 166 27.59 -1.78 -22.57
CA GLY A 166 26.34 -2.36 -23.07
C GLY A 166 26.00 -3.71 -22.41
N LYS A 167 27.00 -4.40 -21.84
CA LYS A 167 26.86 -5.63 -21.07
C LYS A 167 26.00 -5.49 -19.81
N MET A 168 26.10 -4.39 -19.06
CA MET A 168 25.31 -4.23 -17.82
C MET A 168 23.86 -3.90 -18.13
N ALA A 169 23.67 -2.98 -19.08
CA ALA A 169 22.35 -2.62 -19.59
C ALA A 169 21.61 -3.81 -20.24
N GLU A 170 22.32 -4.63 -21.02
CA GLU A 170 21.78 -5.86 -21.63
C GLU A 170 21.39 -6.90 -20.58
N ARG A 171 22.22 -7.09 -19.53
CA ARG A 171 21.92 -8.04 -18.44
C ARG A 171 20.71 -7.62 -17.61
N LEU A 172 20.49 -6.32 -17.47
CA LEU A 172 19.43 -5.74 -16.65
C LEU A 172 18.23 -5.28 -17.46
N ALA A 173 18.23 -5.48 -18.78
CA ALA A 173 17.13 -5.14 -19.67
C ALA A 173 15.79 -5.70 -19.15
N GLY A 174 14.79 -4.83 -19.07
CA GLY A 174 13.46 -5.17 -18.59
C GLY A 174 13.33 -5.30 -17.08
N ARG A 175 14.39 -5.02 -16.30
CA ARG A 175 14.31 -5.04 -14.85
C ARG A 175 13.93 -3.68 -14.30
N LEU A 176 13.25 -3.75 -13.17
CA LEU A 176 13.14 -2.66 -12.22
C LEU A 176 14.35 -2.76 -11.29
N LEU A 177 14.96 -1.61 -11.00
CA LEU A 177 16.15 -1.47 -10.19
C LEU A 177 15.86 -0.53 -9.02
N LEU A 178 16.40 -0.86 -7.85
CA LEU A 178 16.31 -0.04 -6.66
C LEU A 178 17.71 0.47 -6.32
N ALA A 179 17.92 1.78 -6.41
CA ALA A 179 19.17 2.43 -6.03
C ALA A 179 19.32 2.39 -4.50
N VAL A 180 20.00 1.37 -3.99
CA VAL A 180 20.07 1.12 -2.54
C VAL A 180 20.95 2.13 -1.80
N GLU A 181 21.85 2.79 -2.53
CA GLU A 181 22.75 3.83 -2.01
C GLU A 181 22.23 5.24 -2.27
N ASP A 182 21.09 5.38 -2.95
CA ASP A 182 20.49 6.68 -3.26
C ASP A 182 18.99 6.68 -3.01
N LYS A 183 18.63 6.76 -1.72
CA LYS A 183 17.28 7.01 -1.21
C LYS A 183 16.20 6.05 -1.74
N GLY A 184 16.58 4.90 -2.29
CA GLY A 184 15.63 3.94 -2.86
C GLY A 184 14.95 4.45 -4.14
N ARG A 185 15.64 5.27 -4.95
CA ARG A 185 15.12 5.65 -6.28
C ARG A 185 14.93 4.40 -7.14
N ILE A 186 13.84 4.39 -7.90
CA ILE A 186 13.46 3.26 -8.75
C ILE A 186 13.86 3.60 -10.18
N HIS A 187 14.49 2.67 -10.87
CA HIS A 187 14.82 2.81 -12.29
C HIS A 187 14.27 1.62 -13.09
N TYR A 188 13.65 1.89 -14.23
CA TYR A 188 13.25 0.89 -15.21
C TYR A 188 14.28 0.84 -16.33
N VAL A 189 14.87 -0.33 -16.60
CA VAL A 189 15.75 -0.50 -17.77
C VAL A 189 14.89 -0.95 -18.94
N ASN A 190 14.68 -0.08 -19.93
CA ASN A 190 13.84 -0.41 -21.08
C ASN A 190 14.57 -1.45 -21.97
N PRO A 191 13.96 -2.62 -22.27
CA PRO A 191 14.61 -3.63 -23.11
C PRO A 191 14.84 -3.20 -24.56
N ASP A 192 14.15 -2.17 -25.07
CA ASP A 192 14.27 -1.76 -26.48
C ASP A 192 15.48 -0.87 -26.75
N ASP A 193 15.80 0.05 -25.85
CA ASP A 193 16.91 1.00 -26.00
C ASP A 193 18.04 0.78 -24.98
N GLN A 194 17.84 -0.12 -24.01
CA GLN A 194 18.79 -0.44 -22.93
C GLN A 194 19.13 0.77 -22.05
N LYS A 195 18.29 1.79 -22.02
CA LYS A 195 18.42 2.94 -21.12
C LYS A 195 17.64 2.73 -19.84
N ARG A 196 18.11 3.36 -18.76
CA ARG A 196 17.38 3.45 -17.49
C ARG A 196 16.52 4.70 -17.45
N TYR A 197 15.29 4.54 -16.94
CA TYR A 197 14.32 5.60 -16.73
C TYR A 197 14.00 5.65 -15.24
N GLU A 198 14.24 6.77 -14.56
CA GLU A 198 13.76 6.93 -13.19
C GLU A 198 12.22 6.82 -13.16
N VAL A 199 11.66 6.08 -12.20
CA VAL A 199 10.22 5.93 -12.02
C VAL A 199 9.79 6.72 -10.81
N THR A 200 8.96 7.74 -11.04
CA THR A 200 8.38 8.61 -10.02
C THR A 200 6.88 8.76 -10.25
N PHE A 201 6.12 9.20 -9.25
CA PHE A 201 4.72 9.56 -9.46
C PHE A 201 4.54 10.65 -10.52
N GLY A 202 5.50 11.57 -10.64
CA GLY A 202 5.42 12.71 -11.57
C GLY A 202 5.59 12.31 -13.03
N ASN A 203 6.36 11.26 -13.33
CA ASN A 203 6.67 10.85 -14.70
C ASN A 203 6.09 9.51 -15.13
N VAL A 204 5.52 8.71 -14.21
CA VAL A 204 5.04 7.35 -14.51
C VAL A 204 4.08 7.31 -15.68
N MET A 205 3.16 8.26 -15.79
CA MET A 205 2.20 8.30 -16.90
C MET A 205 2.91 8.52 -18.25
N SER A 206 3.83 9.48 -18.32
CA SER A 206 4.64 9.72 -19.53
C SER A 206 5.51 8.52 -19.88
N LEU A 207 6.06 7.85 -18.86
CA LEU A 207 6.86 6.65 -19.02
C LEU A 207 6.05 5.53 -19.68
N PHE A 208 4.83 5.24 -19.20
CA PHE A 208 3.95 4.27 -19.85
C PHE A 208 3.51 4.71 -21.24
N GLN A 209 3.17 5.98 -21.46
CA GLN A 209 2.76 6.47 -22.78
C GLN A 209 3.87 6.32 -23.84
N ASN A 210 5.12 6.52 -23.43
CA ASN A 210 6.26 6.53 -24.35
C ASN A 210 6.90 5.15 -24.53
N LEU A 211 6.91 4.32 -23.48
CA LEU A 211 7.67 3.07 -23.46
C LEU A 211 6.79 1.82 -23.52
N ALA A 212 5.49 1.92 -23.23
CA ALA A 212 4.64 0.74 -23.21
C ALA A 212 4.29 0.26 -24.61
N LEU A 213 4.29 -1.07 -24.77
CA LEU A 213 3.82 -1.72 -25.97
C LEU A 213 2.29 -1.90 -25.91
N GLY A 214 1.59 -1.49 -26.96
CA GLY A 214 0.16 -1.76 -27.10
C GLY A 214 -0.13 -3.26 -27.17
N ILE A 215 -1.13 -3.74 -26.42
CA ILE A 215 -1.56 -5.15 -26.41
C ILE A 215 -3.09 -5.27 -26.48
N SER A 216 -3.57 -6.23 -27.28
CA SER A 216 -5.00 -6.57 -27.40
C SER A 216 -5.47 -7.40 -26.20
N ASN A 217 -6.78 -7.41 -25.94
CA ASN A 217 -7.35 -8.29 -24.90
C ASN A 217 -7.11 -9.76 -25.21
N ALA A 218 -7.17 -10.13 -26.49
CA ALA A 218 -6.95 -11.51 -26.95
C ALA A 218 -5.54 -12.02 -26.66
N ASP A 219 -4.52 -11.17 -26.83
CA ASP A 219 -3.12 -11.51 -26.54
C ASP A 219 -2.82 -11.42 -25.05
N LEU A 220 -3.32 -10.37 -24.39
CA LEU A 220 -3.15 -10.18 -22.95
C LEU A 220 -3.67 -11.41 -22.20
N ASN A 221 -4.86 -11.92 -22.55
CA ASN A 221 -5.51 -13.10 -21.97
C ASN A 221 -4.77 -14.43 -22.20
N GLN A 222 -3.63 -14.43 -22.89
CA GLN A 222 -2.73 -15.58 -23.03
C GLN A 222 -1.52 -15.50 -22.09
N ILE A 223 -1.42 -14.46 -21.27
CA ILE A 223 -0.35 -14.24 -20.30
C ILE A 223 -0.92 -14.47 -18.89
N LEU A 224 -0.24 -15.29 -18.08
CA LEU A 224 -0.65 -15.54 -16.70
C LEU A 224 -0.60 -14.27 -15.87
N ILE A 225 -1.57 -14.11 -14.98
CA ILE A 225 -1.60 -13.02 -14.00
C ILE A 225 -0.77 -13.46 -12.79
N ASN A 226 -0.01 -12.54 -12.20
CA ASN A 226 0.63 -12.84 -10.93
C ASN A 226 -0.43 -12.82 -9.80
N PRO A 227 -0.54 -13.85 -8.94
CA PRO A 227 -1.53 -13.86 -7.87
C PRO A 227 -1.47 -12.64 -6.96
N SER A 228 -0.31 -12.03 -6.76
CA SER A 228 -0.17 -10.82 -5.93
C SER A 228 -0.67 -9.54 -6.62
N SER A 229 -1.10 -9.62 -7.88
CA SER A 229 -1.75 -8.54 -8.62
C SER A 229 -3.26 -8.44 -8.36
N VAL A 230 -3.86 -9.40 -7.66
CA VAL A 230 -5.30 -9.51 -7.43
C VAL A 230 -5.63 -9.75 -5.94
N SER A 231 -6.89 -9.54 -5.55
CA SER A 231 -7.36 -9.64 -4.16
C SER A 231 -8.29 -10.84 -3.94
N GLU A 232 -8.33 -11.36 -2.71
CA GLU A 232 -9.28 -12.41 -2.28
C GLU A 232 -10.68 -11.85 -2.01
N ASP A 233 -10.78 -10.54 -1.74
CA ASP A 233 -12.04 -9.86 -1.45
C ASP A 233 -12.79 -9.43 -2.74
N LYS A 234 -12.21 -9.70 -3.90
CA LYS A 234 -12.74 -9.28 -5.20
C LYS A 234 -13.12 -10.50 -6.02
N ASP A 235 -14.28 -10.40 -6.63
CA ASP A 235 -14.82 -11.32 -7.64
C ASP A 235 -15.26 -10.44 -8.81
N THR A 236 -14.41 -10.34 -9.82
CA THR A 236 -14.51 -9.35 -10.89
C THR A 236 -15.63 -9.69 -11.87
N ASP A 237 -15.82 -10.97 -12.20
CA ASP A 237 -16.84 -11.42 -13.15
C ASP A 237 -18.14 -11.95 -12.48
N LYS A 238 -18.12 -12.08 -11.15
CA LYS A 238 -19.26 -12.42 -10.28
C LYS A 238 -19.77 -13.84 -10.46
N ASP A 239 -18.88 -14.78 -10.73
CA ASP A 239 -19.22 -16.18 -10.90
C ASP A 239 -19.17 -17.01 -9.61
N GLY A 240 -18.73 -16.40 -8.49
CA GLY A 240 -18.64 -17.01 -7.18
C GLY A 240 -17.24 -17.53 -6.81
N PHE A 241 -16.23 -17.33 -7.66
CA PHE A 241 -14.82 -17.53 -7.33
C PHE A 241 -14.14 -16.16 -7.16
N ASN A 242 -13.29 -16.01 -6.13
CA ASN A 242 -12.53 -14.77 -5.97
C ASN A 242 -11.32 -14.72 -6.92
N ASP A 243 -10.95 -13.51 -7.35
CA ASP A 243 -9.90 -13.26 -8.35
C ASP A 243 -8.57 -13.96 -7.96
N LYS A 244 -8.22 -13.93 -6.66
CA LYS A 244 -7.00 -14.57 -6.16
C LYS A 244 -6.97 -16.07 -6.40
N SER A 245 -8.07 -16.74 -6.05
CA SER A 245 -8.20 -18.20 -6.17
C SER A 245 -8.13 -18.60 -7.65
N GLU A 246 -8.84 -17.87 -8.50
CA GLU A 246 -8.81 -18.10 -9.94
C GLU A 246 -7.40 -18.00 -10.51
N VAL A 247 -6.70 -16.89 -10.24
CA VAL A 247 -5.34 -16.66 -10.72
C VAL A 247 -4.34 -17.68 -10.17
N MET A 248 -4.47 -18.11 -8.91
CA MET A 248 -3.64 -19.17 -8.33
C MET A 248 -3.75 -20.50 -9.09
N TYR A 249 -4.92 -20.79 -9.68
CA TYR A 249 -5.16 -22.00 -10.47
C TYR A 249 -5.10 -21.77 -11.99
N GLY A 250 -4.70 -20.57 -12.43
CA GLY A 250 -4.51 -20.22 -13.84
C GLY A 250 -5.78 -19.90 -14.61
N TYR A 251 -6.84 -19.48 -13.91
CA TYR A 251 -8.08 -18.96 -14.50
C TYR A 251 -8.01 -17.43 -14.65
N ASN A 252 -8.84 -16.89 -15.54
CA ASN A 252 -8.93 -15.48 -15.84
C ASN A 252 -10.11 -14.85 -15.08
N PRO A 253 -9.84 -13.94 -14.12
CA PRO A 253 -10.87 -13.33 -13.27
C PRO A 253 -11.83 -12.38 -14.02
N GLU A 254 -11.60 -12.14 -15.31
CA GLU A 254 -12.44 -11.30 -16.15
C GLU A 254 -13.42 -12.12 -17.02
N ILE A 255 -13.46 -13.45 -16.87
CA ILE A 255 -14.25 -14.35 -17.71
C ILE A 255 -14.99 -15.36 -16.84
N ALA A 256 -16.29 -15.12 -16.62
CA ALA A 256 -17.11 -15.96 -15.76
C ALA A 256 -17.08 -17.45 -16.15
N SER A 257 -16.88 -18.32 -15.15
CA SER A 257 -16.92 -19.76 -15.32
C SER A 257 -18.31 -20.24 -15.75
N SER A 258 -18.35 -21.15 -16.72
CA SER A 258 -19.60 -21.69 -17.26
C SER A 258 -19.80 -23.14 -16.82
N ALA A 259 -20.93 -23.42 -16.16
CA ALA A 259 -21.31 -24.80 -15.82
C ALA A 259 -21.43 -25.71 -17.05
N ALA A 260 -21.84 -25.16 -18.20
CA ALA A 260 -21.93 -25.89 -19.47
C ALA A 260 -20.56 -26.13 -20.11
N ASN A 261 -19.56 -25.30 -19.81
CA ASN A 261 -18.23 -25.31 -20.44
C ASN A 261 -17.12 -25.11 -19.40
N ARG A 262 -17.04 -25.98 -18.39
CA ARG A 262 -16.07 -25.82 -17.28
C ARG A 262 -14.64 -25.67 -17.83
N GLY A 263 -13.94 -24.62 -17.41
CA GLY A 263 -12.60 -24.29 -17.89
C GLY A 263 -12.56 -23.32 -19.07
N ASN A 264 -13.68 -22.71 -19.46
CA ASN A 264 -13.73 -21.65 -20.49
C ASN A 264 -12.92 -20.40 -20.12
N ASP A 265 -12.83 -20.16 -18.82
CA ASP A 265 -12.10 -19.15 -18.07
C ASP A 265 -10.61 -19.47 -17.90
N LYS A 266 -10.18 -20.71 -18.20
CA LYS A 266 -8.79 -21.11 -18.04
C LYS A 266 -7.88 -20.42 -19.05
N ILE A 267 -6.83 -19.76 -18.55
CA ILE A 267 -5.85 -19.07 -19.38
C ILE A 267 -5.10 -20.09 -20.25
N LYS A 268 -5.22 -19.93 -21.56
CA LYS A 268 -4.44 -20.69 -22.55
C LYS A 268 -3.09 -20.00 -22.73
N VAL A 269 -2.14 -20.36 -21.90
CA VAL A 269 -0.83 -19.71 -21.83
C VAL A 269 -0.09 -19.82 -23.17
N ASN A 270 0.32 -18.68 -23.72
CA ASN A 270 1.22 -18.61 -24.86
C ASN A 270 2.62 -18.24 -24.39
N THR A 271 3.45 -19.24 -24.14
CA THR A 271 4.79 -19.05 -23.58
C THR A 271 5.70 -18.21 -24.48
N LYS A 272 5.60 -18.37 -25.80
CA LYS A 272 6.36 -17.54 -26.76
C LYS A 272 6.00 -16.07 -26.65
N LEU A 273 4.72 -15.76 -26.45
CA LEU A 273 4.26 -14.39 -26.24
C LEU A 273 4.73 -13.87 -24.89
N SER A 274 4.50 -14.61 -23.80
CA SER A 274 4.85 -14.16 -22.45
C SER A 274 6.36 -13.95 -22.31
N ASP A 275 7.18 -14.86 -22.84
CA ASP A 275 8.64 -14.76 -22.79
C ASP A 275 9.16 -13.55 -23.56
N ARG A 276 8.57 -13.27 -24.73
CA ARG A 276 8.91 -12.09 -25.54
C ARG A 276 8.57 -10.77 -24.82
N LEU A 277 7.59 -10.79 -23.94
CA LEU A 277 7.11 -9.61 -23.22
C LEU A 277 7.75 -9.44 -21.85
N ILE A 278 8.63 -10.35 -21.39
CA ILE A 278 9.32 -10.22 -20.10
C ILE A 278 9.97 -8.84 -19.99
N GLY A 279 9.71 -8.17 -18.87
CA GLY A 279 10.23 -6.85 -18.56
C GLY A 279 9.63 -5.70 -19.37
N LYS A 280 8.63 -5.96 -20.23
CA LYS A 280 7.92 -4.91 -20.97
C LYS A 280 6.84 -4.28 -20.11
N LEU A 281 6.69 -2.97 -20.30
CA LEU A 281 5.48 -2.24 -19.95
C LEU A 281 4.48 -2.43 -21.09
N LEU A 282 3.22 -2.69 -20.75
CA LEU A 282 2.15 -2.89 -21.73
C LEU A 282 1.02 -1.89 -21.49
N LEU A 283 0.39 -1.47 -22.58
CA LEU A 283 -0.81 -0.66 -22.58
C LEU A 283 -1.93 -1.43 -23.26
N GLN A 284 -2.99 -1.73 -22.53
CA GLN A 284 -4.15 -2.42 -23.06
C GLN A 284 -4.99 -1.45 -23.89
N THR A 285 -5.01 -1.67 -25.20
CA THR A 285 -5.60 -0.72 -26.17
C THR A 285 -7.13 -0.79 -26.22
N GLU A 286 -7.71 -1.89 -25.77
CA GLU A 286 -9.14 -2.20 -25.86
C GLU A 286 -9.88 -1.99 -24.54
N ASP A 287 -9.18 -1.60 -23.48
CA ASP A 287 -9.79 -1.38 -22.16
C ASP A 287 -9.18 -0.18 -21.44
N ARG A 288 -9.69 1.00 -21.81
CA ARG A 288 -9.46 2.31 -21.16
C ARG A 288 -7.99 2.64 -20.82
N GLY A 289 -7.03 2.03 -21.51
CA GLY A 289 -5.61 2.26 -21.27
C GLY A 289 -5.10 1.68 -19.95
N ARG A 290 -5.64 0.54 -19.48
CA ARG A 290 -5.02 -0.21 -18.37
C ARG A 290 -3.57 -0.54 -18.71
N ILE A 291 -2.69 -0.42 -17.71
CA ILE A 291 -1.26 -0.60 -17.86
C ILE A 291 -0.77 -1.82 -17.09
N TRP A 292 0.24 -2.48 -17.65
CA TRP A 292 0.75 -3.73 -17.13
C TRP A 292 2.28 -3.76 -17.16
N TYR A 293 2.86 -4.57 -16.27
CA TYR A 293 4.27 -4.95 -16.32
C TYR A 293 4.37 -6.48 -16.34
N VAL A 294 5.19 -7.04 -17.24
CA VAL A 294 5.45 -8.49 -17.25
C VAL A 294 6.74 -8.75 -16.48
N ASP A 295 6.65 -9.54 -15.42
CA ASP A 295 7.81 -9.85 -14.58
C ASP A 295 8.75 -10.87 -15.22
N GLN A 296 9.86 -11.12 -14.54
CA GLN A 296 10.90 -12.08 -14.95
C GLN A 296 10.42 -13.54 -14.89
N GLY A 297 9.24 -13.81 -14.31
CA GLY A 297 8.56 -15.09 -14.33
C GLY A 297 7.50 -15.20 -15.43
N ALA A 298 7.51 -14.28 -16.40
CA ALA A 298 6.57 -14.20 -17.51
C ALA A 298 5.10 -14.02 -17.09
N LYS A 299 4.86 -13.41 -15.93
CA LYS A 299 3.52 -13.10 -15.42
C LYS A 299 3.25 -11.61 -15.48
N ARG A 300 2.02 -11.23 -15.84
CA ARG A 300 1.58 -9.84 -15.88
C ARG A 300 1.11 -9.36 -14.51
N TRP A 301 1.44 -8.12 -14.20
CA TRP A 301 0.97 -7.35 -13.05
C TRP A 301 0.20 -6.15 -13.55
N GLU A 302 -0.98 -5.90 -12.98
CA GLU A 302 -1.71 -4.66 -13.21
C GLU A 302 -1.01 -3.53 -12.47
N VAL A 303 -0.68 -2.47 -13.20
CA VAL A 303 -0.07 -1.27 -12.64
C VAL A 303 -1.15 -0.20 -12.51
N THR A 304 -1.22 0.46 -11.37
CA THR A 304 -2.14 1.56 -11.11
C THR A 304 -1.39 2.67 -10.42
N PHE A 305 -1.91 3.89 -10.45
CA PHE A 305 -1.33 4.98 -9.67
C PHE A 305 -1.28 4.67 -8.16
N GLY A 306 -2.24 3.88 -7.65
CA GLY A 306 -2.28 3.50 -6.24
C GLY A 306 -1.23 2.46 -5.85
N ASN A 307 -0.76 1.63 -6.80
CA ASN A 307 0.17 0.54 -6.50
C ASN A 307 1.58 0.74 -7.07
N VAL A 308 1.79 1.60 -8.08
CA VAL A 308 2.97 1.53 -8.96
C VAL A 308 4.30 1.61 -8.23
N ILE A 309 4.44 2.51 -7.26
CA ILE A 309 5.69 2.65 -6.50
C ILE A 309 5.93 1.41 -5.63
N ASN A 310 4.91 0.93 -4.93
CA ASN A 310 5.04 -0.25 -4.05
C ASN A 310 5.29 -1.51 -4.86
N LEU A 311 4.54 -1.69 -5.95
CA LEU A 311 4.69 -2.78 -6.89
C LEU A 311 6.09 -2.78 -7.48
N PHE A 312 6.53 -1.66 -8.03
CA PHE A 312 7.84 -1.61 -8.70
C PHE A 312 8.99 -1.77 -7.72
N THR A 313 8.89 -1.20 -6.52
CA THR A 313 9.86 -1.44 -5.44
C THR A 313 9.93 -2.92 -5.09
N SER A 314 8.79 -3.60 -4.94
CA SER A 314 8.75 -5.03 -4.57
C SER A 314 9.33 -5.96 -5.62
N LEU A 315 9.31 -5.53 -6.89
CA LEU A 315 9.84 -6.27 -8.04
C LEU A 315 11.27 -5.88 -8.38
N ALA A 316 11.79 -4.81 -7.77
CA ALA A 316 13.08 -4.24 -8.12
C ALA A 316 14.26 -5.07 -7.58
N LEU A 317 15.32 -5.12 -8.36
CA LEU A 317 16.62 -5.64 -7.94
C LEU A 317 17.46 -4.50 -7.35
N GLY A 318 18.02 -4.69 -6.15
CA GLY A 318 18.94 -3.72 -5.57
C GLY A 318 20.21 -3.55 -6.42
N ILE A 319 20.64 -2.31 -6.63
CA ILE A 319 21.84 -1.95 -7.39
C ILE A 319 22.59 -0.80 -6.70
N ASN A 320 23.93 -0.89 -6.67
CA ASN A 320 24.79 0.18 -6.15
C ASN A 320 24.98 1.28 -7.21
N ASN A 321 25.57 2.40 -6.81
CA ASN A 321 25.73 3.56 -7.70
C ASN A 321 26.75 3.32 -8.82
N GLU A 322 27.78 2.50 -8.60
CA GLU A 322 28.80 2.17 -9.60
C GLU A 322 28.19 1.38 -10.77
N ASP A 323 27.48 0.30 -10.45
CA ASP A 323 26.79 -0.56 -11.40
C ASP A 323 25.64 0.17 -12.11
N LEU A 324 24.89 1.02 -11.40
CA LEU A 324 23.80 1.80 -11.98
C LEU A 324 24.33 2.82 -13.00
N ALA A 325 25.50 3.41 -12.74
CA ALA A 325 26.14 4.39 -13.62
C ALA A 325 26.60 3.77 -14.95
N GLU A 326 26.78 2.45 -15.05
CA GLU A 326 27.11 1.77 -16.31
C GLU A 326 25.94 1.71 -17.31
N ILE A 327 24.71 1.97 -16.86
CA ILE A 327 23.50 1.96 -17.70
C ILE A 327 23.19 3.40 -18.09
N GLU A 328 23.08 3.73 -19.37
CA GLU A 328 22.77 5.11 -19.79
C GLU A 328 21.41 5.57 -19.23
N GLU A 329 21.35 6.77 -18.63
CA GLU A 329 20.09 7.39 -18.21
C GLU A 329 19.42 8.06 -19.38
N ALA A 330 18.14 7.80 -19.57
CA ALA A 330 17.34 8.49 -20.58
C ALA A 330 17.05 9.93 -20.13
N GLU A 331 17.17 10.86 -21.09
CA GLU A 331 16.77 12.27 -20.94
C GLU A 331 15.25 12.46 -20.84
#